data_AF-A0A512T1U8-F1
#
_entry.id   AF-A0A512T1U8-F1
#
_cell.length_a   1.000
_cell.length_b   1.000
_cell.length_c   1.000
_cell.angle_alpha   90.00
_cell.angle_beta   90.00
_cell.angle_gamma   90.00
#
_symmetry.space_group_name_H-M   'P 1'
#
loop_
_entity.id
_entity.type
_entity.pdbx_description
1 polymer ?
#
loop_
_entity_poly.entity_id
_entity_poly.type
_entity_poly.pdbx_seq_one_letter_code
_entity_poly.pdbx_strand_id
1 'polypeptide(L)'
;MSDPILELLAAPPSPALSVDENAVHTGGRRRLRRRNLRRAGLGAGAAVAAAAIAFTPLGSGLGGEALPAGPSTSVDAGRRVSAALFDGDWSVEVRPGAPADQPNIMFYKGSGTSRQQLAGSSADATVVSLGTGSGAEGVMLGTAPADATAFLTITRDGTHGGIETDQQPLPGTAYQAVALKFDDPKEVDSYVDTIWTNADDEVRTATGSLLPSVPTNDGDRFFVAQDASTIGVFMADGSGGSTRPLTTGESTTMGYGQKPDDGEWSWSSVTLLPEGARDVRLEWANATRTTDVTVRSLGSAEVAFAEASAPGAGAGPSVTAVSWTDAAGTRHTEAVK
;
A
#
# COMPACT_ATOMS: atom_id res chain seq x y z
N MET A 1 18.66 41.75 -52.37
CA MET A 1 19.88 41.02 -51.98
C MET A 1 19.64 40.52 -50.58
N SER A 2 19.29 39.24 -50.46
CA SER A 2 18.95 38.55 -49.22
C SER A 2 20.22 38.26 -48.41
N ASP A 3 20.13 38.47 -47.11
CA ASP A 3 21.25 38.34 -46.16
C ASP A 3 21.62 36.85 -45.96
N PRO A 4 22.80 36.39 -46.39
CA PRO A 4 23.18 34.98 -46.36
C PRO A 4 23.36 34.42 -44.94
N ILE A 5 23.35 35.28 -43.92
CA ILE A 5 23.46 34.87 -42.51
C ILE A 5 22.12 34.37 -41.95
N LEU A 6 20.98 34.91 -42.43
CA LEU A 6 19.65 34.46 -41.99
C LEU A 6 19.25 33.10 -42.61
N GLU A 7 19.86 32.72 -43.72
CA GLU A 7 19.63 31.42 -44.38
C GLU A 7 20.37 30.26 -43.69
N LEU A 8 21.45 30.56 -42.96
CA LEU A 8 22.24 29.59 -42.19
C LEU A 8 21.67 29.26 -40.81
N LEU A 9 20.71 30.05 -40.31
CA LEU A 9 20.04 29.81 -39.01
C LEU A 9 18.70 29.05 -39.12
N ALA A 10 18.21 28.80 -40.35
CA ALA A 10 16.96 28.07 -40.60
C ALA A 10 17.17 26.59 -40.98
N ALA A 11 18.42 26.11 -41.05
CA ALA A 11 18.72 24.73 -41.42
C ALA A 11 18.63 23.81 -40.18
N PRO A 12 17.71 22.82 -40.16
CA PRO A 12 17.70 21.82 -39.09
C PRO A 12 19.01 21.02 -39.10
N PRO A 13 19.57 20.67 -37.92
CA PRO A 13 20.81 19.90 -37.86
C PRO A 13 20.60 18.54 -38.53
N SER A 14 21.33 18.34 -39.64
CA SER A 14 21.50 17.02 -40.25
C SER A 14 22.75 16.38 -39.68
N PRO A 15 22.71 15.09 -39.29
CA PRO A 15 21.66 14.14 -39.58
C PRO A 15 20.46 14.26 -38.62
N ALA A 16 19.26 14.03 -39.14
CA ALA A 16 18.07 13.80 -38.32
C ALA A 16 18.37 12.63 -37.37
N LEU A 17 18.37 12.88 -36.06
CA LEU A 17 18.42 11.86 -35.04
C LEU A 17 17.07 11.11 -35.05
N SER A 18 16.89 10.21 -36.02
CA SER A 18 15.82 9.23 -35.94
C SER A 18 16.17 8.26 -34.82
N VAL A 19 15.48 8.39 -33.70
CA VAL A 19 15.53 7.39 -32.63
C VAL A 19 14.89 6.12 -33.20
N ASP A 20 15.70 5.11 -33.46
CA ASP A 20 15.18 3.78 -33.78
C ASP A 20 14.57 3.20 -32.49
N GLU A 21 13.26 3.39 -32.32
CA GLU A 21 12.48 2.91 -31.18
C GLU A 21 12.64 1.40 -30.99
N ASN A 22 12.76 0.63 -32.09
CA ASN A 22 12.99 -0.81 -32.01
C ASN A 22 14.39 -1.12 -31.49
N ALA A 23 15.43 -0.36 -31.88
CA ALA A 23 16.76 -0.49 -31.30
C ALA A 23 16.82 -0.06 -29.82
N VAL A 24 16.05 0.96 -29.42
CA VAL A 24 15.94 1.40 -28.02
C VAL A 24 15.24 0.35 -27.15
N HIS A 25 14.14 -0.23 -27.62
CA HIS A 25 13.44 -1.30 -26.91
C HIS A 25 14.25 -2.60 -26.85
N THR A 26 14.97 -2.94 -27.93
CA THR A 26 15.81 -4.16 -27.98
C THR A 26 17.08 -4.01 -27.14
N GLY A 27 17.70 -2.82 -27.14
CA GLY A 27 18.86 -2.47 -26.30
C GLY A 27 18.51 -2.37 -24.81
N GLY A 28 17.35 -1.80 -24.48
CA GLY A 28 16.83 -1.70 -23.12
C GLY A 28 16.54 -3.07 -22.49
N ARG A 29 15.90 -3.98 -23.23
CA ARG A 29 15.61 -5.36 -22.76
C ARG A 29 16.89 -6.18 -22.50
N ARG A 30 17.94 -5.98 -23.31
CA ARG A 30 19.23 -6.69 -23.13
C ARG A 30 20.04 -6.18 -21.94
N ARG A 31 19.97 -4.87 -21.63
CA ARG A 31 20.61 -4.29 -20.43
C ARG A 31 19.87 -4.64 -19.14
N LEU A 32 18.53 -4.68 -19.16
CA LEU A 32 17.72 -5.14 -18.02
C LEU A 32 17.95 -6.63 -17.72
N ARG A 33 18.02 -7.50 -18.74
CA ARG A 33 18.36 -8.92 -18.53
C ARG A 33 19.76 -9.12 -17.94
N ARG A 34 20.78 -8.35 -18.35
CA ARG A 34 22.14 -8.47 -17.78
C ARG A 34 22.24 -7.95 -16.34
N ARG A 35 21.43 -6.95 -15.96
CA ARG A 35 21.35 -6.47 -14.57
C ARG A 35 20.61 -7.47 -13.67
N ASN A 36 19.56 -8.12 -14.17
CA ASN A 36 18.83 -9.15 -13.41
C ASN A 36 19.62 -10.47 -13.30
N LEU A 37 20.38 -10.86 -14.34
CA LEU A 37 21.23 -12.07 -14.28
C LEU A 37 22.45 -11.94 -13.37
N ARG A 38 22.94 -10.72 -13.08
CA ARG A 38 24.01 -10.51 -12.09
C ARG A 38 23.50 -10.43 -10.64
N ARG A 39 22.18 -10.29 -10.41
CA ARG A 39 21.55 -10.38 -9.09
C ARG A 39 20.93 -11.76 -8.80
N ALA A 40 20.64 -12.55 -9.83
CA ALA A 40 20.08 -13.91 -9.69
C ALA A 40 21.15 -15.02 -9.63
N GLY A 41 22.44 -14.66 -9.56
CA GLY A 41 23.56 -15.59 -9.67
C GLY A 41 24.26 -15.90 -8.36
N LEU A 42 23.53 -16.12 -7.25
CA LEU A 42 23.98 -16.83 -6.05
C LEU A 42 22.74 -17.20 -5.22
N GLY A 43 22.44 -18.50 -5.10
CA GLY A 43 21.53 -19.03 -4.08
C GLY A 43 20.13 -19.42 -4.55
N ALA A 44 19.95 -20.72 -4.81
CA ALA A 44 18.70 -21.38 -5.18
C ALA A 44 17.60 -21.31 -4.11
N GLY A 45 16.33 -21.28 -4.55
CA GLY A 45 15.23 -21.93 -3.82
C GLY A 45 14.01 -21.09 -3.44
N ALA A 46 13.10 -20.90 -4.39
CA ALA A 46 11.63 -20.78 -4.29
C ALA A 46 10.94 -20.51 -2.93
N ALA A 47 10.31 -19.33 -2.80
CA ALA A 47 8.86 -19.12 -2.64
C ALA A 47 8.57 -17.60 -2.58
N VAL A 48 7.79 -17.07 -3.53
CA VAL A 48 7.27 -15.70 -3.44
C VAL A 48 5.99 -15.79 -2.61
N ALA A 49 6.14 -15.64 -1.31
CA ALA A 49 5.06 -15.39 -0.37
C ALA A 49 5.33 -14.01 0.24
N ALA A 50 4.25 -13.28 0.54
CA ALA A 50 4.15 -12.10 1.41
C ALA A 50 5.46 -11.76 2.15
N ALA A 51 5.95 -10.53 2.02
CA ALA A 51 7.22 -10.09 2.61
C ALA A 51 7.15 -9.98 4.15
N ALA A 52 6.94 -11.11 4.83
CA ALA A 52 7.41 -11.35 6.18
C ALA A 52 8.92 -11.63 6.08
N ILE A 53 9.73 -10.60 6.28
CA ILE A 53 11.18 -10.79 6.38
C ILE A 53 11.44 -11.59 7.65
N ALA A 54 12.19 -12.69 7.53
CA ALA A 54 12.58 -13.52 8.67
C ALA A 54 13.42 -12.68 9.66
N PHE A 55 12.89 -12.46 10.85
CA PHE A 55 13.62 -11.89 11.97
C PHE A 55 14.66 -12.90 12.42
N THR A 56 15.94 -12.53 12.39
CA THR A 56 16.96 -13.33 13.07
C THR A 56 16.97 -12.96 14.55
N PRO A 57 16.55 -13.85 15.47
CA PRO A 57 16.77 -13.63 16.89
C PRO A 57 18.28 -13.58 17.12
N LEU A 58 18.79 -12.41 17.50
CA LEU A 58 20.17 -12.29 17.94
C LEU A 58 20.26 -12.92 19.33
N GLY A 59 21.01 -14.01 19.45
CA GLY A 59 21.20 -14.71 20.72
C GLY A 59 21.72 -13.76 21.82
N SER A 60 21.43 -14.09 23.07
CA SER A 60 21.84 -13.36 24.27
C SER A 60 23.36 -13.42 24.49
N GLY A 61 24.13 -12.78 23.62
CA GLY A 61 25.57 -12.58 23.75
C GLY A 61 25.85 -11.30 24.56
N LEU A 62 26.32 -11.47 25.79
CA LEU A 62 26.82 -10.42 26.67
C LEU A 62 27.96 -9.63 26.00
N GLY A 63 27.79 -8.31 25.88
CA GLY A 63 28.84 -7.36 25.52
C GLY A 63 28.37 -5.94 25.77
N GLY A 64 28.84 -5.33 26.86
CA GLY A 64 28.53 -3.96 27.26
C GLY A 64 29.17 -2.91 26.35
N GLU A 65 28.70 -2.81 25.11
CA GLU A 65 28.90 -1.63 24.27
C GLU A 65 27.70 -0.69 24.44
N ALA A 66 28.01 0.54 24.87
CA ALA A 66 27.13 1.70 25.08
C ALA A 66 25.64 1.48 24.79
N LEU A 67 24.83 1.48 25.85
CA LEU A 67 23.38 1.60 25.80
C LEU A 67 23.01 2.73 24.81
N PRO A 68 22.11 2.49 23.83
CA PRO A 68 21.78 3.49 22.82
C PRO A 68 21.24 4.76 23.48
N ALA A 69 21.64 5.91 22.93
CA ALA A 69 21.10 7.21 23.32
C ALA A 69 19.58 7.22 23.12
N GLY A 70 18.88 7.96 23.99
CA GLY A 70 17.43 8.14 23.87
C GLY A 70 17.00 8.71 22.50
N PRO A 71 15.68 8.84 22.25
CA PRO A 71 15.17 9.31 20.96
C PRO A 71 15.87 10.62 20.56
N SER A 72 16.65 10.57 19.48
CA SER A 72 17.33 11.74 18.93
C SER A 72 16.47 12.33 17.82
N THR A 73 16.04 13.57 17.99
CA THR A 73 15.37 14.37 16.96
C THR A 73 16.35 15.05 16.00
N SER A 74 17.66 14.93 16.24
CA SER A 74 18.72 15.62 15.49
C SER A 74 19.31 14.78 14.36
N VAL A 75 19.36 15.37 13.17
CA VAL A 75 19.94 14.81 11.93
C VAL A 75 21.45 15.12 11.88
N ASP A 76 22.28 14.16 12.28
CA ASP A 76 23.69 14.16 11.89
C ASP A 76 23.95 12.93 11.01
N ALA A 77 24.57 13.13 9.85
CA ALA A 77 24.92 12.04 8.95
C ALA A 77 25.79 11.00 9.68
N GLY A 78 25.26 9.78 9.84
CA GLY A 78 25.94 8.67 10.53
C GLY A 78 25.52 8.42 11.98
N ARG A 79 24.65 9.26 12.57
CA ARG A 79 24.05 8.96 13.89
C ARG A 79 22.82 8.07 13.75
N ARG A 80 22.62 7.20 14.75
CA ARG A 80 21.43 6.35 14.87
C ARG A 80 20.21 7.24 15.05
N VAL A 81 19.11 6.92 14.36
CA VAL A 81 17.85 7.65 14.43
C VAL A 81 16.77 6.69 14.93
N SER A 82 15.96 7.10 15.89
CA SER A 82 14.95 6.22 16.46
C SER A 82 13.64 6.95 16.74
N ALA A 83 12.53 6.25 16.53
CA ALA A 83 11.19 6.69 16.83
C ALA A 83 10.51 5.74 17.83
N ALA A 84 9.71 6.30 18.72
CA ALA A 84 8.92 5.59 19.72
C ALA A 84 7.49 5.40 19.17
N LEU A 85 6.94 4.19 19.29
CA LEU A 85 5.61 3.82 18.81
C LEU A 85 4.73 3.38 20.00
N PHE A 86 3.42 3.55 19.87
CA PHE A 86 2.40 3.29 20.89
C PHE A 86 2.82 3.86 22.26
N ASP A 87 2.95 5.20 22.32
CA ASP A 87 3.38 5.95 23.51
C ASP A 87 4.72 5.49 24.13
N GLY A 88 5.57 4.86 23.32
CA GLY A 88 6.90 4.43 23.71
C GLY A 88 6.99 3.02 24.27
N ASP A 89 5.92 2.24 24.16
CA ASP A 89 5.93 0.80 24.41
C ASP A 89 6.81 0.04 23.43
N TRP A 90 7.05 0.62 22.25
CA TRP A 90 7.92 0.06 21.22
C TRP A 90 8.81 1.14 20.61
N SER A 91 9.90 0.73 19.98
CA SER A 91 10.68 1.64 19.15
C SER A 91 11.42 0.96 18.02
N VAL A 92 11.61 1.73 16.94
CA VAL A 92 12.39 1.35 15.77
C VAL A 92 13.61 2.26 15.70
N GLU A 93 14.77 1.71 15.37
CA GLU A 93 16.02 2.46 15.19
C GLU A 93 16.64 2.13 13.83
N VAL A 94 17.02 3.17 13.08
CA VAL A 94 17.85 3.07 11.89
C VAL A 94 19.30 3.31 12.29
N ARG A 95 20.20 2.46 11.77
CA ARG A 95 21.66 2.58 11.91
C ARG A 95 22.28 2.89 10.55
N PRO A 96 22.42 4.18 10.18
CA PRO A 96 23.03 4.56 8.91
C PRO A 96 24.47 4.01 8.80
N GLY A 97 24.81 3.43 7.66
CA GLY A 97 26.16 2.91 7.40
C GLY A 97 26.47 1.55 8.03
N ALA A 98 25.46 0.81 8.50
CA ALA A 98 25.63 -0.60 8.87
C ALA A 98 26.25 -1.38 7.67
N PRO A 99 27.24 -2.26 7.92
CA PRO A 99 27.76 -3.16 6.89
C PRO A 99 26.63 -3.94 6.19
N ALA A 100 26.80 -4.28 4.92
CA ALA A 100 25.75 -4.95 4.12
C ALA A 100 25.34 -6.33 4.69
N ASP A 101 26.16 -6.91 5.56
CA ASP A 101 25.95 -8.16 6.29
C ASP A 101 25.32 -7.96 7.69
N GLN A 102 25.02 -6.73 8.09
CA GLN A 102 24.41 -6.39 9.37
C GLN A 102 23.04 -5.72 9.21
N PRO A 103 22.11 -5.92 10.16
CA PRO A 103 20.83 -5.22 10.14
C PRO A 103 21.04 -3.71 10.26
N ASN A 104 20.46 -2.95 9.32
CA ASN A 104 20.43 -1.49 9.38
C ASN A 104 19.19 -0.97 10.15
N ILE A 105 18.24 -1.84 10.49
CA ILE A 105 17.08 -1.55 11.33
C ILE A 105 17.07 -2.44 12.57
N MET A 106 16.76 -1.86 13.72
CA MET A 106 16.62 -2.56 14.99
C MET A 106 15.25 -2.28 15.61
N PHE A 107 14.68 -3.31 16.24
CA PHE A 107 13.38 -3.26 16.88
C PHE A 107 13.52 -3.48 18.39
N TYR A 108 12.80 -2.68 19.15
CA TYR A 108 12.88 -2.68 20.61
C TYR A 108 11.49 -2.68 21.25
N LYS A 109 11.40 -3.34 22.40
CA LYS A 109 10.36 -3.11 23.40
C LYS A 109 10.81 -2.00 24.34
N GLY A 110 9.93 -1.06 24.62
CA GLY A 110 10.22 0.19 25.31
C GLY A 110 10.91 1.23 24.42
N SER A 111 11.21 2.37 25.02
CA SER A 111 11.87 3.51 24.38
C SER A 111 12.93 4.13 25.30
N GLY A 112 13.81 4.98 24.76
CA GLY A 112 14.84 5.63 25.57
C GLY A 112 15.84 4.65 26.20
N THR A 113 16.09 4.80 27.50
CA THR A 113 17.08 4.01 28.24
C THR A 113 16.57 2.66 28.73
N SER A 114 15.27 2.37 28.60
CA SER A 114 14.64 1.12 29.06
C SER A 114 14.39 0.11 27.92
N ARG A 115 15.08 0.29 26.79
CA ARG A 115 14.88 -0.54 25.60
C ARG A 115 15.42 -1.96 25.76
N GLN A 116 14.57 -2.93 25.46
CA GLN A 116 14.97 -4.32 25.24
C GLN A 116 14.96 -4.60 23.74
N GLN A 117 16.10 -5.02 23.20
CA GLN A 117 16.19 -5.40 21.79
C GLN A 117 15.41 -6.68 21.53
N LEU A 118 14.55 -6.66 20.52
CA LEU A 118 13.74 -7.80 20.09
C LEU A 118 14.41 -8.51 18.92
N ALA A 119 14.78 -7.74 17.90
CA ALA A 119 15.33 -8.25 16.66
C ALA A 119 15.95 -7.12 15.82
N GLY A 120 16.47 -7.47 14.64
CA GLY A 120 16.91 -6.51 13.63
C GLY A 120 16.64 -7.04 12.22
N SER A 121 16.54 -6.13 11.26
CA SER A 121 16.34 -6.44 9.84
C SER A 121 17.16 -5.51 8.95
N SER A 122 17.20 -5.85 7.66
CA SER A 122 17.65 -4.93 6.61
C SER A 122 16.43 -4.38 5.90
N ALA A 123 16.31 -3.06 5.76
CA ALA A 123 15.19 -2.42 5.08
C ALA A 123 15.61 -1.68 3.80
N ASP A 124 14.76 -1.78 2.77
CA ASP A 124 14.78 -0.95 1.57
C ASP A 124 13.83 0.24 1.77
N ALA A 125 14.24 1.43 1.35
CA ALA A 125 13.44 2.65 1.51
C ALA A 125 12.25 2.73 0.53
N THR A 126 12.09 1.76 -0.36
CA THR A 126 10.96 1.68 -1.29
C THR A 126 9.90 0.67 -0.89
N VAL A 127 10.04 0.01 0.27
CA VAL A 127 9.16 -1.09 0.70
C VAL A 127 8.68 -0.88 2.12
N VAL A 128 7.50 -1.38 2.42
CA VAL A 128 7.04 -1.60 3.79
C VAL A 128 7.57 -2.95 4.24
N SER A 129 8.30 -2.96 5.35
CA SER A 129 8.85 -4.16 5.96
C SER A 129 8.34 -4.26 7.38
N LEU A 130 7.48 -5.23 7.65
CA LEU A 130 6.90 -5.50 8.96
C LEU A 130 7.23 -6.91 9.44
N GLY A 131 7.25 -7.09 10.75
CA GLY A 131 6.89 -8.37 11.34
C GLY A 131 7.23 -8.49 12.81
N THR A 132 7.33 -9.73 13.29
CA THR A 132 7.22 -10.05 14.71
C THR A 132 8.50 -10.61 15.30
N GLY A 133 8.86 -10.07 16.46
CA GLY A 133 9.95 -10.56 17.29
C GLY A 133 9.42 -11.32 18.50
N SER A 134 10.24 -12.23 19.05
CA SER A 134 10.02 -12.79 20.38
C SER A 134 9.87 -11.66 21.40
N GLY A 135 8.76 -11.66 22.17
CA GLY A 135 8.44 -10.62 23.15
C GLY A 135 7.61 -9.44 22.64
N ALA A 136 7.15 -9.51 21.37
CA ALA A 136 6.18 -8.61 20.75
C ALA A 136 4.87 -9.33 20.41
N GLU A 137 4.29 -10.02 21.39
CA GLU A 137 3.01 -10.73 21.20
C GLU A 137 1.92 -9.77 20.72
N GLY A 138 1.34 -10.05 19.54
CA GLY A 138 0.27 -9.24 18.95
C GLY A 138 0.73 -7.94 18.28
N VAL A 139 2.04 -7.70 18.16
CA VAL A 139 2.58 -6.48 17.57
C VAL A 139 3.54 -6.80 16.44
N MET A 140 3.33 -6.17 15.29
CA MET A 140 4.27 -6.15 14.18
C MET A 140 4.98 -4.81 14.17
N LEU A 141 6.31 -4.83 14.10
CA LEU A 141 7.15 -3.63 14.02
C LEU A 141 7.87 -3.61 12.68
N GLY A 142 8.11 -2.40 12.17
CA GLY A 142 8.65 -2.25 10.84
C GLY A 142 9.10 -0.86 10.46
N THR A 143 9.43 -0.74 9.18
CA THR A 143 9.69 0.53 8.52
C THR A 143 8.89 0.62 7.24
N ALA A 144 8.52 1.85 6.89
CA ALA A 144 7.92 2.20 5.61
C ALA A 144 8.73 3.32 4.95
N PRO A 145 8.54 3.58 3.65
CA PRO A 145 9.07 4.77 2.99
C PRO A 145 8.62 6.05 3.71
N ALA A 146 9.50 7.05 3.81
CA ALA A 146 9.20 8.29 4.52
C ALA A 146 8.03 9.09 3.93
N ASP A 147 7.69 8.86 2.66
CA ASP A 147 6.59 9.49 1.94
C ASP A 147 5.27 8.70 2.00
N ALA A 148 5.25 7.53 2.67
CA ALA A 148 4.02 6.77 2.86
C ALA A 148 3.07 7.55 3.80
N THR A 149 1.80 7.68 3.40
CA THR A 149 0.82 8.55 4.06
C THR A 149 -0.29 7.78 4.76
N ALA A 150 -0.69 6.64 4.22
CA ALA A 150 -1.73 5.78 4.79
C ALA A 150 -1.40 4.30 4.58
N PHE A 151 -1.91 3.45 5.44
CA PHE A 151 -1.68 2.01 5.43
C PHE A 151 -3.00 1.24 5.59
N LEU A 152 -3.12 0.12 4.88
CA LEU A 152 -4.18 -0.87 5.04
C LEU A 152 -3.55 -2.25 5.21
N THR A 153 -3.89 -2.89 6.32
CA THR A 153 -3.41 -4.24 6.62
C THR A 153 -4.35 -5.26 6.00
N ILE A 154 -3.77 -6.21 5.26
CA ILE A 154 -4.51 -7.33 4.69
C ILE A 154 -4.27 -8.57 5.55
N THR A 155 -5.35 -9.19 6.01
CA THR A 155 -5.31 -10.48 6.69
C THR A 155 -6.06 -11.54 5.88
N ARG A 156 -5.67 -12.81 6.03
CA ARG A 156 -6.21 -13.92 5.23
C ARG A 156 -7.69 -14.17 5.53
N ASP A 157 -8.07 -14.09 6.79
CA ASP A 157 -9.39 -14.51 7.29
C ASP A 157 -10.23 -13.31 7.78
N GLY A 158 -9.82 -12.09 7.43
CA GLY A 158 -10.32 -10.88 8.06
C GLY A 158 -9.75 -10.71 9.48
N THR A 159 -10.30 -9.75 10.23
CA THR A 159 -9.93 -9.50 11.62
C THR A 159 -11.16 -9.68 12.50
N HIS A 160 -11.00 -10.35 13.64
CA HIS A 160 -12.03 -10.53 14.66
C HIS A 160 -11.94 -9.43 15.74
N GLY A 161 -10.95 -8.54 15.63
CA GLY A 161 -10.81 -7.30 16.40
C GLY A 161 -10.29 -6.14 15.54
N GLY A 162 -9.97 -5.03 16.20
CA GLY A 162 -9.32 -3.89 15.58
C GLY A 162 -7.84 -4.17 15.31
N ILE A 163 -7.30 -3.44 14.34
CA ILE A 163 -5.85 -3.28 14.17
C ILE A 163 -5.54 -1.81 14.40
N GLU A 164 -4.81 -1.53 15.46
CA GLU A 164 -4.27 -0.20 15.73
C GLU A 164 -2.98 -0.04 14.90
N THR A 165 -2.88 1.06 14.16
CA THR A 165 -1.67 1.40 13.38
C THR A 165 -1.05 2.66 13.99
N ASP A 166 0.25 2.63 14.24
CA ASP A 166 1.02 3.82 14.62
C ASP A 166 2.20 3.98 13.66
N GLN A 167 2.46 5.23 13.29
CA GLN A 167 3.53 5.61 12.37
C GLN A 167 4.23 6.85 12.89
N GLN A 168 5.56 6.83 12.84
CA GLN A 168 6.37 7.94 13.34
C GLN A 168 7.54 8.21 12.41
N PRO A 169 7.79 9.49 12.06
CA PRO A 169 8.90 9.82 11.18
C PRO A 169 10.23 9.41 11.83
N LEU A 170 11.20 9.02 10.99
CA LEU A 170 12.60 8.84 11.38
C LEU A 170 13.42 9.96 10.71
N PRO A 171 13.54 11.14 11.35
CA PRO A 171 14.05 12.35 10.70
C PRO A 171 15.46 12.17 10.14
N GLY A 172 15.69 12.71 8.95
CA GLY A 172 16.99 12.60 8.28
C GLY A 172 17.27 11.24 7.63
N THR A 173 16.27 10.35 7.60
CA THR A 173 16.33 9.08 6.87
C THR A 173 15.27 9.05 5.77
N ALA A 174 15.35 8.04 4.89
CA ALA A 174 14.32 7.78 3.88
C ALA A 174 13.18 6.89 4.41
N TYR A 175 13.10 6.71 5.74
CA TYR A 175 12.16 5.80 6.38
C TYR A 175 11.24 6.55 7.36
N GLN A 176 10.12 5.91 7.66
CA GLN A 176 9.36 6.12 8.89
C GLN A 176 9.20 4.78 9.62
N ALA A 177 9.07 4.84 10.94
CA ALA A 177 8.76 3.69 11.76
C ALA A 177 7.25 3.41 11.66
N VAL A 178 6.87 2.15 11.54
CA VAL A 178 5.47 1.73 11.50
C VAL A 178 5.27 0.53 12.42
N ALA A 179 4.14 0.49 13.10
CA ALA A 179 3.70 -0.66 13.87
C ALA A 179 2.22 -0.96 13.66
N LEU A 180 1.89 -2.25 13.72
CA LEU A 180 0.54 -2.77 13.75
C LEU A 180 0.35 -3.50 15.08
N LYS A 181 -0.75 -3.23 15.77
CA LYS A 181 -1.12 -3.92 17.01
C LYS A 181 -2.50 -4.54 16.82
N PHE A 182 -2.54 -5.85 16.94
CA PHE A 182 -3.75 -6.65 16.80
C PHE A 182 -4.42 -6.78 18.17
N ASP A 183 -5.73 -6.50 18.24
CA ASP A 183 -6.49 -6.69 19.48
C ASP A 183 -6.49 -8.16 19.93
N ASP A 184 -6.56 -9.11 18.99
CA ASP A 184 -6.24 -10.52 19.24
C ASP A 184 -4.80 -10.81 18.77
N PRO A 185 -3.85 -11.05 19.69
CA PRO A 185 -2.46 -11.30 19.36
C PRO A 185 -2.21 -12.45 18.37
N LYS A 186 -3.13 -13.42 18.27
CA LYS A 186 -3.00 -14.55 17.35
C LYS A 186 -3.22 -14.17 15.89
N GLU A 187 -3.89 -13.05 15.62
CA GLU A 187 -4.17 -12.60 14.25
C GLU A 187 -2.96 -12.07 13.52
N VAL A 188 -1.85 -11.84 14.22
CA VAL A 188 -0.54 -11.63 13.60
C VAL A 188 -0.21 -12.73 12.59
N ASP A 189 -0.55 -14.00 12.88
CA ASP A 189 -0.28 -15.13 11.99
C ASP A 189 -1.17 -15.15 10.73
N SER A 190 -2.25 -14.35 10.73
CA SER A 190 -3.13 -14.18 9.57
C SER A 190 -2.73 -13.01 8.69
N TYR A 191 -1.73 -12.20 9.08
CA TYR A 191 -1.17 -11.12 8.26
C TYR A 191 -0.70 -11.65 6.90
N VAL A 192 -1.11 -10.95 5.84
CA VAL A 192 -0.77 -11.27 4.45
C VAL A 192 0.05 -10.15 3.83
N ASP A 193 -0.41 -8.91 3.89
CA ASP A 193 0.25 -7.80 3.21
C ASP A 193 -0.10 -6.45 3.86
N THR A 194 0.64 -5.41 3.50
CA THR A 194 0.29 -4.02 3.78
C THR A 194 0.23 -3.26 2.48
N ILE A 195 -0.94 -2.70 2.18
CA ILE A 195 -1.10 -1.75 1.08
C ILE A 195 -0.92 -0.35 1.64
N TRP A 196 -0.25 0.53 0.91
CA TRP A 196 0.00 1.89 1.36
C TRP A 196 -0.14 2.89 0.23
N THR A 197 -0.35 4.15 0.59
CA THR A 197 -0.35 5.29 -0.35
C THR A 197 0.78 6.26 -0.03
N ASN A 198 1.15 7.09 -1.00
CA ASN A 198 2.09 8.19 -0.81
C ASN A 198 1.48 9.55 -1.15
N ALA A 199 2.27 10.61 -0.99
CA ALA A 199 1.86 11.98 -1.29
C ALA A 199 1.47 12.22 -2.76
N ASP A 200 1.92 11.37 -3.69
CA ASP A 200 1.54 11.39 -5.11
C ASP A 200 0.24 10.61 -5.37
N ASP A 201 -0.41 10.11 -4.31
CA ASP A 201 -1.66 9.32 -4.36
C ASP A 201 -1.52 8.02 -5.17
N GLU A 202 -0.30 7.48 -5.18
CA GLU A 202 -0.01 6.17 -5.74
C GLU A 202 -0.31 5.09 -4.71
N VAL A 203 -1.05 4.05 -5.10
CA VAL A 203 -1.31 2.89 -4.25
C VAL A 203 -0.28 1.81 -4.51
N ARG A 204 0.37 1.31 -3.46
CA ARG A 204 1.48 0.37 -3.56
C ARG A 204 1.32 -0.82 -2.61
N THR A 205 1.82 -1.98 -3.04
CA THR A 205 1.98 -3.16 -2.17
C THR A 205 3.11 -2.94 -1.16
N ALA A 206 3.26 -3.82 -0.17
CA ALA A 206 4.37 -3.72 0.78
C ALA A 206 5.72 -3.82 0.07
N THR A 207 5.82 -4.55 -1.05
CA THR A 207 7.05 -4.64 -1.87
C THR A 207 7.31 -3.39 -2.73
N GLY A 208 6.48 -2.35 -2.61
CA GLY A 208 6.61 -1.09 -3.34
C GLY A 208 6.07 -1.13 -4.77
N SER A 209 5.40 -2.22 -5.17
CA SER A 209 4.85 -2.36 -6.52
C SER A 209 3.58 -1.54 -6.67
N LEU A 210 3.45 -0.79 -7.76
CA LEU A 210 2.27 0.03 -8.02
C LEU A 210 1.06 -0.86 -8.31
N LEU A 211 -0.06 -0.55 -7.67
CA LEU A 211 -1.34 -1.22 -7.87
C LEU A 211 -2.22 -0.45 -8.87
N PRO A 212 -3.00 -1.16 -9.71
CA PRO A 212 -4.08 -0.53 -10.47
C PRO A 212 -5.04 0.18 -9.52
N SER A 213 -5.21 1.48 -9.73
CA SER A 213 -6.05 2.33 -8.90
C SER A 213 -6.70 3.46 -9.69
N VAL A 214 -7.85 3.92 -9.23
CA VAL A 214 -8.62 5.04 -9.82
C VAL A 214 -9.24 5.88 -8.72
N PRO A 215 -9.40 7.20 -8.91
CA PRO A 215 -10.12 8.03 -7.96
C PRO A 215 -11.62 7.73 -8.02
N THR A 216 -12.30 7.77 -6.88
CA THR A 216 -13.77 7.83 -6.80
C THR A 216 -14.24 9.27 -7.05
N ASN A 217 -15.55 9.50 -7.02
CA ASN A 217 -16.08 10.85 -7.22
C ASN A 217 -15.79 11.79 -6.03
N ASP A 218 -15.68 11.24 -4.82
CA ASP A 218 -15.41 11.97 -3.59
C ASP A 218 -13.92 12.20 -3.33
N GLY A 219 -13.07 11.74 -4.25
CA GLY A 219 -11.61 11.84 -4.15
C GLY A 219 -10.94 10.65 -3.49
N ASP A 220 -11.71 9.68 -2.96
CA ASP A 220 -11.15 8.43 -2.43
C ASP A 220 -10.40 7.66 -3.52
N ARG A 221 -9.53 6.74 -3.12
CA ARG A 221 -8.68 6.00 -4.04
C ARG A 221 -9.02 4.51 -4.01
N PHE A 222 -9.75 4.03 -5.02
CA PHE A 222 -9.99 2.62 -5.21
C PHE A 222 -8.75 1.92 -5.78
N PHE A 223 -8.49 0.69 -5.36
CA PHE A 223 -7.42 -0.14 -5.89
C PHE A 223 -7.79 -1.62 -5.98
N VAL A 224 -7.03 -2.36 -6.80
CA VAL A 224 -7.09 -3.82 -6.91
C VAL A 224 -5.71 -4.41 -6.59
N ALA A 225 -5.66 -5.26 -5.56
CA ALA A 225 -4.47 -6.03 -5.19
C ALA A 225 -4.70 -7.51 -5.56
N GLN A 226 -4.46 -7.86 -6.83
CA GLN A 226 -4.72 -9.22 -7.33
C GLN A 226 -3.92 -10.30 -6.58
N ASP A 227 -2.64 -10.03 -6.30
CA ASP A 227 -1.77 -10.98 -5.60
C ASP A 227 -2.24 -11.25 -4.16
N ALA A 228 -2.85 -10.24 -3.51
CA ALA A 228 -3.48 -10.35 -2.20
C ALA A 228 -4.96 -10.74 -2.27
N SER A 229 -5.48 -11.05 -3.47
CA SER A 229 -6.88 -11.38 -3.75
C SER A 229 -7.88 -10.41 -3.11
N THR A 230 -7.60 -9.10 -3.19
CA THR A 230 -8.35 -8.06 -2.45
C THR A 230 -8.60 -6.83 -3.32
N ILE A 231 -9.73 -6.16 -3.08
CA ILE A 231 -9.97 -4.77 -3.49
C ILE A 231 -10.02 -3.88 -2.25
N GLY A 232 -9.79 -2.59 -2.44
CA GLY A 232 -9.94 -1.65 -1.34
C GLY A 232 -10.07 -0.21 -1.79
N VAL A 233 -10.29 0.65 -0.81
CA VAL A 233 -10.39 2.09 -0.96
C VAL A 233 -9.62 2.75 0.17
N PHE A 234 -8.78 3.73 -0.17
CA PHE A 234 -8.27 4.73 0.78
C PHE A 234 -9.18 5.95 0.78
N MET A 235 -9.61 6.38 1.95
CA MET A 235 -10.50 7.53 2.11
C MET A 235 -9.70 8.83 2.01
N ALA A 236 -10.18 9.78 1.21
CA ALA A 236 -9.47 11.03 0.94
C ALA A 236 -9.35 11.95 2.17
N ASP A 237 -10.24 11.78 3.15
CA ASP A 237 -10.24 12.54 4.40
C ASP A 237 -9.17 12.08 5.41
N GLY A 238 -8.43 11.02 5.09
CA GLY A 238 -7.39 10.46 5.94
C GLY A 238 -7.92 9.61 7.10
N SER A 239 -9.23 9.30 7.13
CA SER A 239 -9.83 8.40 8.13
C SER A 239 -9.40 6.93 7.98
N GLY A 240 -8.58 6.62 6.98
CA GLY A 240 -8.02 5.31 6.71
C GLY A 240 -8.57 4.74 5.42
N GLY A 241 -9.13 3.54 5.48
CA GLY A 241 -9.67 2.87 4.31
C GLY A 241 -10.36 1.57 4.64
N SER A 242 -10.77 0.86 3.61
CA SER A 242 -11.46 -0.41 3.75
C SER A 242 -11.04 -1.36 2.64
N THR A 243 -11.00 -2.64 2.98
CA THR A 243 -10.62 -3.69 2.04
C THR A 243 -11.63 -4.82 2.09
N ARG A 244 -11.76 -5.51 0.97
CA ARG A 244 -12.61 -6.68 0.85
C ARG A 244 -11.94 -7.74 -0.03
N PRO A 245 -11.99 -9.03 0.34
CA PRO A 245 -11.57 -10.09 -0.55
C PRO A 245 -12.32 -10.04 -1.90
N LEU A 246 -11.59 -10.32 -2.98
CA LEU A 246 -12.18 -10.55 -4.30
C LEU A 246 -13.15 -11.73 -4.22
N THR A 247 -14.31 -11.59 -4.85
CA THR A 247 -15.24 -12.71 -5.01
C THR A 247 -14.76 -13.62 -6.13
N THR A 248 -15.30 -14.84 -6.16
CA THR A 248 -15.13 -15.76 -7.30
C THR A 248 -16.10 -15.47 -8.46
N GLY A 249 -16.96 -14.46 -8.31
CA GLY A 249 -17.91 -14.03 -9.33
C GLY A 249 -17.27 -13.14 -10.38
N GLU A 250 -18.07 -12.68 -11.34
CA GLU A 250 -17.61 -11.72 -12.34
C GLU A 250 -17.56 -10.30 -11.78
N SER A 251 -18.27 -10.05 -10.66
CA SER A 251 -18.26 -8.78 -9.96
C SER A 251 -17.87 -8.91 -8.48
N THR A 252 -17.11 -7.94 -7.99
CA THR A 252 -16.84 -7.79 -6.55
C THR A 252 -17.33 -6.42 -6.11
N THR A 253 -18.32 -6.38 -5.21
CA THR A 253 -18.85 -5.12 -4.66
C THR A 253 -18.40 -4.93 -3.22
N MET A 254 -17.93 -3.74 -2.91
CA MET A 254 -17.60 -3.28 -1.57
C MET A 254 -18.42 -2.02 -1.27
N GLY A 255 -19.01 -1.98 -0.08
CA GLY A 255 -19.60 -0.77 0.45
C GLY A 255 -18.77 -0.26 1.62
N TYR A 256 -18.65 1.05 1.73
CA TYR A 256 -18.05 1.72 2.88
C TYR A 256 -18.80 3.01 3.16
N GLY A 257 -18.73 3.50 4.39
CA GLY A 257 -19.46 4.67 4.79
C GLY A 257 -19.55 4.79 6.28
N GLN A 258 -20.27 5.81 6.72
CA GLN A 258 -20.41 6.14 8.12
C GLN A 258 -21.83 6.56 8.45
N LYS A 259 -22.16 6.35 9.71
CA LYS A 259 -23.31 6.97 10.35
C LYS A 259 -22.79 7.84 11.48
N PRO A 260 -22.79 9.17 11.31
CA PRO A 260 -22.55 10.10 12.40
C PRO A 260 -23.59 9.91 13.52
N ASP A 261 -23.22 10.24 14.75
CA ASP A 261 -24.16 10.27 15.88
C ASP A 261 -25.36 11.16 15.54
N ASP A 262 -26.57 10.61 15.69
CA ASP A 262 -27.85 11.25 15.34
C ASP A 262 -27.98 11.73 13.87
N GLY A 263 -27.11 11.25 12.97
CA GLY A 263 -27.07 11.62 11.54
C GLY A 263 -27.67 10.58 10.59
N GLU A 264 -27.82 10.96 9.31
CA GLU A 264 -28.13 10.04 8.22
C GLU A 264 -26.93 9.13 7.91
N TRP A 265 -27.21 7.94 7.40
CA TRP A 265 -26.18 7.12 6.78
C TRP A 265 -25.68 7.80 5.51
N SER A 266 -24.36 7.92 5.37
CA SER A 266 -23.69 8.23 4.10
C SER A 266 -22.90 7.00 3.67
N TRP A 267 -23.17 6.50 2.47
CA TRP A 267 -22.62 5.23 2.00
C TRP A 267 -22.14 5.35 0.56
N SER A 268 -20.96 4.82 0.30
CA SER A 268 -20.38 4.70 -1.04
C SER A 268 -20.25 3.22 -1.39
N SER A 269 -20.68 2.87 -2.59
CA SER A 269 -20.51 1.53 -3.15
C SER A 269 -19.56 1.58 -4.33
N VAL A 270 -18.65 0.61 -4.35
CA VAL A 270 -17.68 0.40 -5.41
C VAL A 270 -17.77 -1.03 -5.90
N THR A 271 -17.96 -1.21 -7.19
CA THR A 271 -18.04 -2.53 -7.82
C THR A 271 -16.96 -2.67 -8.87
N LEU A 272 -16.08 -3.65 -8.68
CA LEU A 272 -15.17 -4.13 -9.72
C LEU A 272 -15.94 -5.02 -10.69
N LEU A 273 -15.79 -4.73 -11.99
CA LEU A 273 -16.45 -5.40 -13.10
C LEU A 273 -15.43 -5.81 -14.17
N PRO A 274 -15.78 -6.76 -15.06
CA PRO A 274 -14.92 -7.14 -16.17
C PRO A 274 -14.63 -5.96 -17.11
N GLU A 275 -13.52 -6.07 -17.87
CA GLU A 275 -13.13 -5.08 -18.87
C GLU A 275 -14.26 -4.78 -19.87
N GLY A 276 -14.48 -3.49 -20.16
CA GLY A 276 -15.49 -3.05 -21.11
C GLY A 276 -16.94 -3.11 -20.62
N ALA A 277 -17.17 -3.40 -19.33
CA ALA A 277 -18.50 -3.30 -18.73
C ALA A 277 -19.05 -1.86 -18.80
N ARG A 278 -20.31 -1.73 -19.23
CA ARG A 278 -21.00 -0.45 -19.39
C ARG A 278 -22.47 -0.54 -18.98
N ASP A 279 -23.18 0.58 -19.03
CA ASP A 279 -24.61 0.69 -18.64
C ASP A 279 -24.89 0.14 -17.24
N VAL A 280 -23.96 0.34 -16.32
CA VAL A 280 -23.98 -0.28 -14.99
C VAL A 280 -25.17 0.27 -14.18
N ARG A 281 -25.87 -0.62 -13.49
CA ARG A 281 -26.93 -0.28 -12.54
C ARG A 281 -26.73 -1.05 -11.25
N LEU A 282 -26.92 -0.35 -10.14
CA LEU A 282 -26.89 -0.91 -8.80
C LEU A 282 -28.32 -0.91 -8.23
N GLU A 283 -28.75 -2.07 -7.75
CA GLU A 283 -29.99 -2.19 -6.98
C GLU A 283 -29.67 -2.07 -5.49
N TRP A 284 -30.40 -1.19 -4.81
CA TRP A 284 -30.15 -0.84 -3.42
C TRP A 284 -31.27 -1.32 -2.51
N ALA A 285 -30.89 -1.83 -1.35
CA ALA A 285 -31.75 -1.94 -0.18
C ALA A 285 -31.51 -0.77 0.76
N ASN A 286 -32.58 -0.35 1.46
CA ASN A 286 -32.57 0.66 2.52
C ASN A 286 -32.08 2.07 2.13
N ALA A 287 -31.76 2.32 0.87
CA ALA A 287 -31.42 3.65 0.37
C ALA A 287 -32.67 4.51 0.20
N THR A 288 -32.62 5.76 0.66
CA THR A 288 -33.63 6.79 0.38
C THR A 288 -33.24 7.68 -0.78
N ARG A 289 -31.92 7.88 -0.98
CA ARG A 289 -31.35 8.60 -2.12
C ARG A 289 -30.16 7.83 -2.64
N THR A 290 -29.94 7.91 -3.95
CA THR A 290 -28.79 7.33 -4.64
C THR A 290 -28.28 8.30 -5.69
N THR A 291 -26.99 8.27 -6.00
CA THR A 291 -26.42 8.98 -7.14
C THR A 291 -26.43 8.11 -8.40
N ASP A 292 -26.22 8.74 -9.55
CA ASP A 292 -26.01 8.01 -10.81
C ASP A 292 -24.68 7.24 -10.77
N VAL A 293 -24.68 6.05 -11.38
CA VAL A 293 -23.49 5.21 -11.43
C VAL A 293 -22.44 5.84 -12.36
N THR A 294 -21.25 6.08 -11.81
CA THR A 294 -20.08 6.49 -12.58
C THR A 294 -19.17 5.29 -12.82
N VAL A 295 -18.65 5.11 -14.03
CA VAL A 295 -17.73 4.03 -14.36
C VAL A 295 -16.37 4.59 -14.73
N ARG A 296 -15.29 4.02 -14.19
CA ARG A 296 -13.91 4.35 -14.55
C ARG A 296 -13.14 3.09 -14.89
N SER A 297 -12.32 3.18 -15.93
CA SER A 297 -11.50 2.06 -16.38
C SER A 297 -10.17 2.00 -15.64
N LEU A 298 -9.79 0.79 -15.23
CA LEU A 298 -8.44 0.42 -14.81
C LEU A 298 -7.57 -0.06 -15.99
N GLY A 299 -8.13 -0.05 -17.21
CA GLY A 299 -7.52 -0.62 -18.41
C GLY A 299 -7.73 -2.13 -18.53
N SER A 300 -7.68 -2.89 -17.43
CA SER A 300 -7.93 -4.34 -17.41
C SER A 300 -9.26 -4.74 -16.74
N ALA A 301 -10.00 -3.76 -16.24
CA ALA A 301 -11.27 -3.93 -15.53
C ALA A 301 -12.00 -2.58 -15.50
N GLU A 302 -13.29 -2.61 -15.20
CA GLU A 302 -14.09 -1.41 -14.99
C GLU A 302 -14.49 -1.30 -13.52
N VAL A 303 -14.58 -0.08 -13.00
CA VAL A 303 -14.96 0.18 -11.62
C VAL A 303 -16.15 1.11 -11.62
N ALA A 304 -17.26 0.64 -11.07
CA ALA A 304 -18.49 1.40 -10.93
C ALA A 304 -18.61 1.98 -9.52
N PHE A 305 -18.96 3.26 -9.43
CA PHE A 305 -19.14 4.02 -8.20
C PHE A 305 -20.56 4.56 -8.13
N ALA A 306 -21.18 4.47 -6.96
CA ALA A 306 -22.35 5.27 -6.63
C ALA A 306 -22.45 5.45 -5.12
N GLU A 307 -23.11 6.52 -4.73
CA GLU A 307 -23.40 6.84 -3.33
C GLU A 307 -24.87 6.61 -3.03
N ALA A 308 -25.15 6.38 -1.76
CA ALA A 308 -26.49 6.27 -1.23
C ALA A 308 -26.57 6.89 0.16
N SER A 309 -27.75 7.39 0.52
CA SER A 309 -28.06 7.80 1.89
C SER A 309 -29.30 7.10 2.42
N ALA A 310 -29.37 6.94 3.74
CA ALA A 310 -30.54 6.41 4.45
C ALA A 310 -30.76 7.17 5.76
N PRO A 311 -31.98 7.15 6.34
CA PRO A 311 -32.24 7.74 7.64
C PRO A 311 -31.36 7.08 8.72
N GLY A 312 -30.97 7.84 9.74
CA GLY A 312 -30.13 7.31 10.82
C GLY A 312 -30.75 6.16 11.62
N ALA A 313 -32.09 6.02 11.59
CA ALA A 313 -32.79 4.91 12.20
C ALA A 313 -32.83 3.70 11.27
N GLY A 314 -32.25 2.58 11.71
CA GLY A 314 -32.29 1.30 10.99
C GLY A 314 -30.97 0.94 10.28
N ALA A 315 -31.07 -0.03 9.37
CA ALA A 315 -29.94 -0.50 8.58
C ALA A 315 -29.52 0.54 7.53
N GLY A 316 -28.21 0.66 7.31
CA GLY A 316 -27.67 1.52 6.26
C GLY A 316 -27.98 1.03 4.84
N PRO A 317 -27.71 1.85 3.82
CA PRO A 317 -27.80 1.45 2.43
C PRO A 317 -26.92 0.24 2.14
N SER A 318 -27.40 -0.68 1.31
CA SER A 318 -26.58 -1.78 0.79
C SER A 318 -26.96 -2.11 -0.64
N VAL A 319 -25.99 -2.41 -1.48
CA VAL A 319 -26.26 -2.90 -2.83
C VAL A 319 -26.61 -4.38 -2.75
N THR A 320 -27.73 -4.77 -3.36
CA THR A 320 -28.22 -6.15 -3.38
C THR A 320 -27.99 -6.85 -4.71
N ALA A 321 -27.90 -6.10 -5.81
CA ALA A 321 -27.57 -6.64 -7.12
C ALA A 321 -26.87 -5.60 -7.98
N VAL A 322 -26.02 -6.08 -8.89
CA VAL A 322 -25.36 -5.28 -9.90
C VAL A 322 -25.71 -5.84 -11.27
N SER A 323 -26.03 -4.96 -12.21
CA SER A 323 -26.24 -5.35 -13.60
C SER A 323 -25.45 -4.46 -14.54
N TRP A 324 -24.87 -5.06 -15.59
CA TRP A 324 -24.03 -4.38 -16.56
C TRP A 324 -24.18 -5.00 -17.95
N THR A 325 -23.80 -4.25 -18.97
CA THR A 325 -23.66 -4.75 -20.34
C THR A 325 -22.18 -5.02 -20.59
N ASP A 326 -21.82 -6.22 -21.02
CA ASP A 326 -20.42 -6.56 -21.35
C ASP A 326 -19.96 -5.95 -22.68
N ALA A 327 -18.69 -6.14 -23.01
CA ALA A 327 -18.09 -5.67 -24.26
C ALA A 327 -18.81 -6.23 -25.51
N ALA A 328 -19.36 -7.45 -25.43
CA ALA A 328 -20.11 -8.10 -26.51
C ALA A 328 -21.56 -7.60 -26.64
N GLY A 329 -22.06 -6.80 -25.69
CA GLY A 329 -23.42 -6.28 -25.68
C GLY A 329 -24.42 -7.14 -24.91
N THR A 330 -23.96 -8.16 -24.18
CA THR A 330 -24.83 -9.02 -23.36
C THR A 330 -25.08 -8.37 -22.00
N ARG A 331 -26.35 -8.40 -21.53
CA ARG A 331 -26.71 -7.94 -20.20
C ARG A 331 -26.48 -9.04 -19.17
N HIS A 332 -25.77 -8.70 -18.11
CA HIS A 332 -25.53 -9.54 -16.93
C HIS A 332 -26.18 -8.91 -15.71
N THR A 333 -26.59 -9.76 -14.78
CA THR A 333 -27.06 -9.36 -13.44
C THR A 333 -26.54 -10.36 -12.43
N GLU A 334 -25.85 -9.87 -11.40
CA GLU A 334 -25.31 -10.68 -10.31
C GLU A 334 -25.83 -10.14 -8.96
N ALA A 335 -26.23 -11.05 -8.07
CA ALA A 335 -26.56 -10.69 -6.70
C ALA A 335 -25.28 -10.38 -5.90
N VAL A 336 -25.30 -9.29 -5.15
CA VAL A 336 -24.19 -8.93 -4.25
C VAL A 336 -24.25 -9.83 -3.02
N LYS A 337 -23.11 -10.40 -2.65
CA LYS A 337 -22.94 -11.31 -1.52
C LYS A 337 -22.26 -10.62 -0.35
#